data_AF-A0AAX1ED03-F1
#
_entry.id   AF-A0AAX1ED03-F1
#
_cell.length_a   1.000
_cell.length_b   1.000
_cell.length_c   1.000
_cell.angle_alpha   90.00
_cell.angle_beta   90.00
_cell.angle_gamma   90.00
#
_symmetry.space_group_name_H-M   'P 1'
#
loop_
_entity.id
_entity.type
_entity.pdbx_description
1 polymer ?
#
loop_
_entity_poly.entity_id
_entity_poly.type
_entity_poly.pdbx_seq_one_letter_code
_entity_poly.pdbx_strand_id
1 'polypeptide(L)'
;MDLLIKRLKNLGLTDIPACKSKNLDAYFCQWEEQQTPLFYRRLVDQNHVISLEYSVLKSQLTSELKSAVNKESIAHQLMFVFILAQLLEYINYFYLKTPKEVRRFRQDQDCYLSWLKKWDYGWEEPEKKKKLKGGKLAVSSKIRELTSTVNWPRLLLIRIKRVLDVLTTVIESNKAFTRFVFIMDKFSNPVLPYLAWAFYVPRLMTNLFLCFKHVFPGFWMSEEEKSLGWAFRLKTQLKRRWFELANDSVWLTIGVINCFILVGALAPVAAYLTVALYTFDVLLAGIRAYIEMSRLKHLKSQYAEIIKATASEDQHEIKAYQASLNARIKYERLRLGLSVATTSSLLLTMCLTLPFFAAINPVIPLIGVILVVAVSIVSYALGKYFERYKPDDKISAFKKSKEVGRVSQKGIFARSPKHQPLLRSHSENDLKTEKDIEVRWGME
;
A
#
# COMPACT_ATOMS: atom_id res chain seq x y z
N MET A 1 23.20 -11.93 9.39
CA MET A 1 22.98 -10.50 9.77
C MET A 1 24.05 -9.56 9.19
N ASP A 2 25.28 -10.05 9.09
CA ASP A 2 26.50 -9.29 8.77
C ASP A 2 26.53 -8.69 7.37
N LEU A 3 25.87 -9.32 6.39
CA LEU A 3 25.73 -8.76 5.04
C LEU A 3 25.05 -7.40 5.05
N LEU A 4 24.01 -7.24 5.87
CA LEU A 4 23.24 -6.01 5.94
C LEU A 4 23.97 -4.97 6.80
N ILE A 5 24.62 -5.37 7.90
CA ILE A 5 25.50 -4.47 8.66
C ILE A 5 26.62 -3.94 7.75
N LYS A 6 27.29 -4.78 6.96
CA LYS A 6 28.29 -4.35 5.96
C LYS A 6 27.69 -3.39 4.93
N ARG A 7 26.48 -3.66 4.41
CA ARG A 7 25.81 -2.77 3.47
C ARG A 7 25.44 -1.43 4.11
N LEU A 8 24.87 -1.44 5.30
CA LEU A 8 24.52 -0.25 6.05
C LEU A 8 25.79 0.56 6.34
N LYS A 9 26.91 -0.06 6.72
CA LYS A 9 28.23 0.58 6.83
C LYS A 9 28.67 1.22 5.52
N ASN A 10 28.51 0.52 4.39
CA ASN A 10 28.81 1.07 3.05
C ASN A 10 27.90 2.25 2.67
N LEU A 11 26.72 2.38 3.28
CA LEU A 11 25.84 3.54 3.14
C LEU A 11 26.18 4.69 4.11
N GLY A 12 27.22 4.52 4.93
CA GLY A 12 27.63 5.48 5.96
C GLY A 12 26.91 5.29 7.30
N LEU A 13 26.25 4.16 7.54
CA LEU A 13 25.76 3.75 8.86
C LEU A 13 26.88 2.99 9.58
N THR A 14 27.98 3.68 9.84
CA THR A 14 29.18 3.12 10.47
C THR A 14 28.92 2.58 11.87
N ASP A 15 27.87 3.08 12.53
CA ASP A 15 27.71 2.98 13.97
C ASP A 15 26.36 2.41 14.40
N ILE A 16 25.74 1.47 13.67
CA ILE A 16 24.73 0.60 14.31
C ILE A 16 25.53 -0.43 15.11
N PRO A 17 25.67 -0.32 16.43
CA PRO A 17 26.57 -1.18 17.17
C PRO A 17 25.94 -2.55 17.31
N ALA A 18 26.80 -3.54 17.45
CA ALA A 18 26.42 -4.82 18.04
C ALA A 18 25.87 -4.52 19.44
N CYS A 19 24.54 -4.52 19.57
CA CYS A 19 23.91 -4.05 20.79
C CYS A 19 24.19 -5.02 21.94
N LYS A 20 24.99 -4.58 22.91
CA LYS A 20 25.16 -5.23 24.22
C LYS A 20 24.39 -4.52 25.33
N SER A 21 23.68 -3.42 25.02
CA SER A 21 22.88 -2.66 25.98
C SER A 21 21.57 -3.38 26.30
N LYS A 22 21.20 -3.39 27.58
CA LYS A 22 19.87 -3.86 28.06
C LYS A 22 18.74 -2.87 27.78
N ASN A 23 19.06 -1.65 27.35
CA ASN A 23 18.10 -0.59 27.02
C ASN A 23 18.36 -0.07 25.60
N LEU A 24 17.70 -0.66 24.58
CA LEU A 24 17.87 -0.27 23.16
C LEU A 24 17.26 1.11 22.86
N ASP A 25 16.26 1.57 23.62
CA ASP A 25 15.62 2.87 23.40
C ASP A 25 16.55 4.01 23.82
N ALA A 26 17.09 3.95 25.04
CA ALA A 26 18.09 4.91 25.50
C ALA A 26 19.33 4.89 24.61
N TYR A 27 19.74 3.69 24.19
CA TYR A 27 20.83 3.52 23.24
C TYR A 27 20.54 4.22 21.89
N PHE A 28 19.35 4.02 21.32
CA PHE A 28 18.95 4.66 20.08
C PHE A 28 18.91 6.18 20.22
N CYS A 29 18.37 6.71 21.32
CA CYS A 29 18.34 8.15 21.59
C CYS A 29 19.75 8.75 21.64
N GLN A 30 20.68 8.13 22.38
CA GLN A 30 22.07 8.60 22.46
C GLN A 30 22.77 8.55 21.10
N TRP A 31 22.52 7.50 20.32
CA TRP A 31 23.07 7.35 18.98
C TRP A 31 22.48 8.37 17.99
N GLU A 32 21.18 8.66 18.09
CA GLU A 32 20.45 9.64 17.27
C GLU A 32 21.06 11.04 17.41
N GLU A 33 21.37 11.47 18.64
CA GLU A 33 21.96 12.77 18.94
C GLU A 33 23.33 13.00 18.27
N GLN A 34 24.04 11.93 17.95
CA GLN A 34 25.37 11.98 17.31
C GLN A 34 25.28 12.15 15.78
N GLN A 35 24.09 12.05 15.18
CA GLN A 35 23.93 12.02 13.73
C GLN A 35 23.76 13.42 13.11
N THR A 36 24.28 13.61 11.90
CA THR A 36 24.20 14.89 11.18
C THR A 36 22.98 14.96 10.23
N PRO A 37 22.50 16.16 9.84
CA PRO A 37 21.45 16.29 8.82
C PRO A 37 21.79 15.62 7.48
N LEU A 38 23.07 15.59 7.10
CA LEU A 38 23.54 14.92 5.89
C LEU A 38 23.31 13.40 5.93
N PHE A 39 23.44 12.79 7.10
CA PHE A 39 23.14 11.38 7.32
C PHE A 39 21.66 11.09 7.05
N TYR A 40 20.75 11.85 7.68
CA TYR A 40 19.31 11.68 7.46
C TYR A 40 18.89 11.97 6.02
N ARG A 41 19.57 12.90 5.33
CA ARG A 41 19.33 13.17 3.91
C ARG A 41 19.58 11.93 3.04
N ARG A 42 20.67 11.19 3.28
CA ARG A 42 20.94 9.93 2.55
C ARG A 42 19.89 8.88 2.86
N LEU A 43 19.51 8.72 4.13
CA LEU A 43 18.51 7.75 4.56
C LEU A 43 17.12 8.06 3.99
N VAL A 44 16.73 9.33 3.95
CA VAL A 44 15.46 9.76 3.34
C VAL A 44 15.44 9.46 1.84
N ASP A 45 16.54 9.72 1.11
CA ASP A 45 16.59 9.44 -0.33
C ASP A 45 16.54 7.93 -0.64
N GLN A 46 17.13 7.11 0.24
CA GLN A 46 17.19 5.66 0.12
C GLN A 46 16.11 4.91 0.91
N ASN A 47 15.18 5.62 1.56
CA ASN A 47 14.21 5.04 2.49
C ASN A 47 13.44 3.85 1.92
N HIS A 48 13.11 3.87 0.63
CA HIS A 48 12.42 2.75 -0.02
C HIS A 48 13.28 1.47 -0.04
N VAL A 49 14.57 1.58 -0.32
CA VAL A 49 15.50 0.45 -0.35
C VAL A 49 15.65 -0.13 1.05
N ILE A 50 15.89 0.73 2.05
CA ILE A 50 16.03 0.33 3.46
C ILE A 50 14.74 -0.32 3.97
N SER A 51 13.57 0.22 3.60
CA SER A 51 12.27 -0.37 3.96
C SER A 51 12.06 -1.76 3.33
N LEU A 52 12.57 -1.99 2.12
CA LEU A 52 12.50 -3.30 1.47
C LEU A 52 13.41 -4.31 2.16
N GLU A 53 14.62 -3.91 2.51
CA GLU A 53 15.57 -4.75 3.25
C GLU A 53 15.06 -5.12 4.64
N TYR A 54 14.50 -4.14 5.36
CA TYR A 54 13.80 -4.39 6.62
C TYR A 54 12.70 -5.44 6.44
N SER A 55 11.93 -5.37 5.35
CA SER A 55 10.89 -6.36 5.04
C SER A 55 11.47 -7.76 4.78
N VAL A 56 12.60 -7.85 4.07
CA VAL A 56 13.28 -9.13 3.81
C VAL A 56 13.79 -9.75 5.11
N LEU A 57 14.46 -8.96 5.95
CA LEU A 57 14.91 -9.40 7.28
C LEU A 57 13.74 -9.89 8.13
N LYS A 58 12.64 -9.13 8.12
CA LYS A 58 11.42 -9.52 8.83
C LYS A 58 10.88 -10.86 8.36
N SER A 59 10.84 -11.10 7.05
CA SER A 59 10.39 -12.37 6.47
C SER A 59 11.32 -13.53 6.85
N GLN A 60 12.63 -13.30 6.86
CA GLN A 60 13.62 -14.29 7.30
C GLN A 60 13.44 -14.64 8.77
N LEU A 61 13.40 -13.62 9.64
CA LEU A 61 13.21 -13.77 11.07
C LEU A 61 11.90 -14.48 11.41
N THR A 62 10.84 -14.22 10.64
CA THR A 62 9.55 -14.92 10.80
C THR A 62 9.68 -16.42 10.48
N SER A 63 10.54 -16.79 9.53
CA SER A 63 10.82 -18.20 9.23
C SER A 63 11.68 -18.85 10.31
N GLU A 64 12.68 -18.15 10.84
CA GLU A 64 13.58 -18.66 11.89
C GLU A 64 12.88 -18.78 13.25
N LEU A 65 11.96 -17.86 13.56
CA LEU A 65 11.10 -17.96 14.74
C LEU A 65 10.18 -19.20 14.70
N LYS A 66 9.82 -19.70 13.51
CA LYS A 66 9.03 -20.95 13.37
C LYS A 66 9.84 -22.20 13.68
N SER A 67 11.15 -22.20 13.36
CA SER A 67 12.01 -23.35 13.56
C SER A 67 12.63 -23.40 14.97
N ALA A 68 12.80 -22.25 15.63
CA ALA A 68 13.19 -22.11 17.05
C ALA A 68 14.45 -22.89 17.50
N VAL A 69 15.39 -23.16 16.59
CA VAL A 69 16.56 -24.02 16.86
C VAL A 69 17.67 -23.30 17.66
N ASN A 70 17.82 -21.97 17.52
CA ASN A 70 18.85 -21.19 18.22
C ASN A 70 18.29 -19.87 18.78
N LYS A 71 17.89 -19.86 20.06
CA LYS A 71 17.26 -18.69 20.71
C LYS A 71 18.19 -17.48 20.81
N GLU A 72 19.48 -17.71 21.04
CA GLU A 72 20.45 -16.64 21.25
C GLU A 72 20.76 -15.88 19.96
N SER A 73 21.00 -16.59 18.85
CA SER A 73 21.19 -15.94 17.54
C SER A 73 19.94 -15.17 17.10
N ILE A 74 18.75 -15.75 17.30
CA ILE A 74 17.48 -15.08 16.96
C ILE A 74 17.25 -13.85 17.85
N ALA A 75 17.64 -13.88 19.13
CA ALA A 75 17.55 -12.71 20.02
C ALA A 75 18.39 -11.53 19.51
N HIS A 76 19.64 -11.78 19.09
CA HIS A 76 20.48 -10.74 18.50
C HIS A 76 19.88 -10.18 17.20
N GLN A 77 19.31 -11.04 16.35
CA GLN A 77 18.60 -10.59 15.14
C GLN A 77 17.36 -9.74 15.46
N LEU A 78 16.59 -10.11 16.49
CA LEU A 78 15.45 -9.34 16.98
C LEU A 78 15.87 -7.94 17.46
N MET A 79 16.97 -7.84 18.22
CA MET A 79 17.50 -6.55 18.68
C MET A 79 17.93 -5.66 17.50
N PHE A 80 18.61 -6.24 16.52
CA PHE A 80 19.02 -5.51 15.32
C PHE A 80 17.81 -4.99 14.52
N VAL A 81 16.84 -5.86 14.25
CA VAL A 81 15.62 -5.49 13.51
C VAL A 81 14.77 -4.48 14.29
N PHE A 82 14.82 -4.51 15.62
CA PHE A 82 14.20 -3.51 16.48
C PHE A 82 14.83 -2.12 16.31
N ILE A 83 16.15 -1.99 16.39
CA ILE A 83 16.85 -0.70 16.16
C ILE A 83 16.55 -0.18 14.75
N LEU A 84 16.58 -1.06 13.74
CA LEU A 84 16.26 -0.67 12.37
C LEU A 84 14.81 -0.19 12.24
N ALA A 85 13.86 -0.81 12.95
CA ALA A 85 12.48 -0.36 13.01
C ALA A 85 12.34 1.01 13.71
N GLN A 86 13.16 1.31 14.73
CA GLN A 86 13.21 2.63 15.37
C GLN A 86 13.75 3.69 14.43
N LEU A 87 14.84 3.40 13.72
CA LEU A 87 15.39 4.30 12.70
C LEU A 87 14.36 4.62 11.61
N LEU A 88 13.68 3.58 11.09
CA LEU A 88 12.63 3.75 10.10
C LEU A 88 11.41 4.49 10.66
N GLU A 89 11.04 4.26 11.92
CA GLU A 89 10.01 5.03 12.62
C GLU A 89 10.39 6.51 12.67
N TYR A 90 11.60 6.81 13.10
CA TYR A 90 12.14 8.16 13.24
C TYR A 90 12.12 8.91 11.90
N ILE A 91 12.65 8.29 10.84
CA ILE A 91 12.62 8.84 9.48
C ILE A 91 11.18 9.12 9.03
N ASN A 92 10.27 8.18 9.29
CA ASN A 92 8.88 8.32 8.88
C ASN A 92 8.08 9.31 9.73
N TYR A 93 8.47 9.56 10.98
CA TYR A 93 7.82 10.48 11.89
C TYR A 93 8.32 11.92 11.72
N PHE A 94 9.63 12.12 11.64
CA PHE A 94 10.22 13.46 11.60
C PHE A 94 10.35 14.00 10.19
N TYR A 95 10.86 13.22 9.23
CA TYR A 95 11.20 13.72 7.90
C TYR A 95 10.13 13.43 6.83
N LEU A 96 9.61 12.20 6.76
CA LEU A 96 8.68 11.80 5.69
C LEU A 96 7.20 12.01 6.02
N LYS A 97 6.87 12.24 7.30
CA LYS A 97 5.52 12.34 7.86
C LYS A 97 4.57 11.26 7.32
N THR A 98 4.93 9.99 7.47
CA THR A 98 4.15 8.82 7.00
C THR A 98 3.55 8.02 8.17
N PRO A 99 2.42 8.44 8.75
CA PRO A 99 1.90 7.83 9.98
C PRO A 99 1.46 6.38 9.83
N LYS A 100 1.09 5.94 8.62
CA LYS A 100 0.81 4.53 8.36
C LYS A 100 2.05 3.66 8.59
N GLU A 101 3.20 4.09 8.08
CA GLU A 101 4.47 3.38 8.30
C GLU A 101 4.93 3.52 9.75
N VAL A 102 4.78 4.70 10.38
CA VAL A 102 5.08 4.86 11.82
C VAL A 102 4.27 3.89 12.68
N ARG A 103 2.95 3.75 12.45
CA ARG A 103 2.11 2.78 13.16
C ARG A 103 2.58 1.36 12.93
N ARG A 104 2.94 1.00 11.69
CA ARG A 104 3.46 -0.31 11.33
C ARG A 104 4.77 -0.61 12.07
N PHE A 105 5.73 0.31 12.08
CA PHE A 105 7.00 0.11 12.78
C PHE A 105 6.81 0.01 14.29
N ARG A 106 5.93 0.82 14.90
CA ARG A 106 5.57 0.68 16.32
C ARG A 106 4.99 -0.70 16.64
N GLN A 107 4.04 -1.18 15.83
CA GLN A 107 3.47 -2.52 16.00
C GLN A 107 4.50 -3.63 15.88
N ASP A 108 5.45 -3.48 14.96
CA ASP A 108 6.54 -4.44 14.79
C ASP A 108 7.48 -4.42 16.00
N GLN A 109 7.85 -3.23 16.48
CA GLN A 109 8.66 -3.04 17.68
C GLN A 109 8.01 -3.66 18.92
N ASP A 110 6.71 -3.41 19.16
CA ASP A 110 5.95 -4.04 20.26
C ASP A 110 6.02 -5.58 20.17
N CYS A 111 6.01 -6.12 18.95
CA CYS A 111 6.10 -7.54 18.71
C CYS A 111 7.51 -8.09 19.02
N TYR A 112 8.57 -7.40 18.58
CA TYR A 112 9.95 -7.78 18.89
C TYR A 112 10.21 -7.79 20.40
N LEU A 113 9.76 -6.73 21.09
CA LEU A 113 9.84 -6.62 22.55
C LEU A 113 9.11 -7.76 23.26
N SER A 114 7.93 -8.15 22.78
CA SER A 114 7.19 -9.26 23.39
C SER A 114 7.93 -10.61 23.30
N TRP A 115 8.76 -10.80 22.27
CA TRP A 115 9.60 -12.00 22.12
C TRP A 115 10.85 -11.94 22.98
N LEU A 116 11.55 -10.79 22.99
CA LEU A 116 12.73 -10.58 23.84
C LEU A 116 12.38 -10.75 25.32
N LYS A 117 11.26 -10.16 25.78
CA LYS A 117 10.71 -10.36 27.14
C LYS A 117 10.43 -11.84 27.45
N LYS A 118 9.91 -12.60 26.48
CA LYS A 118 9.58 -14.03 26.67
C LYS A 118 10.82 -14.91 26.86
N TRP A 119 11.96 -14.50 26.32
CA TRP A 119 13.21 -15.27 26.40
C TRP A 119 14.16 -14.78 27.48
N ASP A 120 13.70 -13.89 28.37
CA ASP A 120 14.49 -13.34 29.48
C ASP A 120 15.82 -12.68 29.05
N TYR A 121 15.88 -12.24 27.79
CA TYR A 121 16.92 -11.33 27.33
C TYR A 121 16.55 -9.93 27.85
N GLY A 122 17.00 -9.67 29.09
CA GLY A 122 16.61 -8.57 29.98
C GLY A 122 16.23 -7.26 29.28
N TRP A 123 15.07 -6.72 29.66
CA TRP A 123 14.48 -5.56 29.01
C TRP A 123 13.82 -4.62 30.01
N GLU A 124 14.21 -3.34 29.99
CA GLU A 124 13.49 -2.26 30.65
C GLU A 124 12.39 -1.71 29.73
N GLU A 125 11.18 -1.52 30.25
CA GLU A 125 10.06 -1.07 29.44
C GLU A 125 10.37 0.26 28.74
N PRO A 126 10.14 0.37 27.42
CA PRO A 126 10.54 1.56 26.69
C PRO A 126 9.74 2.78 27.14
N GLU A 127 10.36 3.96 27.06
CA GLU A 127 9.68 5.21 27.41
C GLU A 127 8.38 5.39 26.60
N LYS A 128 7.36 5.98 27.24
CA LYS A 128 6.05 6.19 26.62
C LYS A 128 6.18 7.07 25.38
N LYS A 129 6.13 6.44 24.20
CA LYS A 129 6.23 7.13 22.91
C LYS A 129 5.15 8.18 22.72
N LYS A 130 5.53 9.33 22.14
CA LYS A 130 4.63 10.43 21.78
C LYS A 130 3.43 9.91 20.96
N LYS A 131 2.21 10.24 21.41
CA LYS A 131 0.97 9.91 20.69
C LYS A 131 0.99 10.59 19.31
N LEU A 132 0.61 9.83 18.28
CA LEU A 132 0.44 10.38 16.93
C LEU A 132 -0.69 11.41 16.95
N LYS A 133 -0.40 12.69 16.64
CA LYS A 133 -1.44 13.71 16.44
C LYS A 133 -2.32 13.29 15.26
N GLY A 134 -3.52 12.80 15.54
CA GLY A 134 -4.36 12.04 14.61
C GLY A 134 -5.18 12.84 13.59
N GLY A 135 -5.20 14.18 13.66
CA GLY A 135 -6.22 14.98 12.96
C GLY A 135 -6.11 15.07 11.42
N LYS A 136 -4.92 15.43 10.88
CA LYS A 136 -4.81 15.81 9.45
C LYS A 136 -4.30 14.71 8.52
N LEU A 137 -3.53 13.74 9.02
CA LEU A 137 -2.99 12.65 8.19
C LEU A 137 -3.89 11.41 8.09
N ALA A 138 -4.90 11.29 8.96
CA ALA A 138 -5.93 10.27 8.84
C ALA A 138 -6.77 10.45 7.55
N VAL A 139 -6.98 11.70 7.13
CA VAL A 139 -7.76 12.05 5.94
C VAL A 139 -7.08 11.53 4.67
N SER A 140 -5.78 11.78 4.49
CA SER A 140 -5.03 11.31 3.31
C SER A 140 -5.05 9.78 3.17
N SER A 141 -4.86 9.05 4.28
CA SER A 141 -4.95 7.59 4.26
C SER A 141 -6.36 7.10 3.94
N LYS A 142 -7.40 7.76 4.47
CA LYS A 142 -8.79 7.39 4.24
C LYS A 142 -9.20 7.64 2.79
N ILE A 143 -8.76 8.76 2.19
CA ILE A 143 -8.95 9.04 0.77
C ILE A 143 -8.30 7.96 -0.07
N ARG A 144 -7.04 7.61 0.19
CA ARG A 144 -6.32 6.58 -0.57
C ARG A 144 -7.02 5.21 -0.48
N GLU A 145 -7.50 4.84 0.70
CA GLU A 145 -8.24 3.60 0.92
C GLU A 145 -9.55 3.58 0.16
N LEU A 146 -10.35 4.65 0.28
CA LEU A 146 -11.61 4.80 -0.44
C LEU A 146 -11.41 4.79 -1.96
N THR A 147 -10.40 5.52 -2.46
CA THR A 147 -10.04 5.50 -3.89
C THR A 147 -9.70 4.08 -4.32
N SER A 148 -8.91 3.34 -3.52
CA SER A 148 -8.53 1.96 -3.87
C SER A 148 -9.72 0.99 -3.89
N THR A 149 -10.68 1.12 -2.98
CA THR A 149 -11.83 0.22 -2.90
C THR A 149 -12.88 0.55 -3.96
N VAL A 150 -13.10 1.84 -4.24
CA VAL A 150 -14.13 2.32 -5.19
C VAL A 150 -13.63 2.27 -6.65
N ASN A 151 -12.32 2.32 -6.90
CA ASN A 151 -11.80 2.37 -8.27
C ASN A 151 -12.26 1.19 -9.13
N TRP A 152 -12.18 -0.03 -8.61
CA TRP A 152 -12.50 -1.23 -9.39
C TRP A 152 -14.00 -1.34 -9.72
N PRO A 153 -14.94 -1.23 -8.76
CA PRO A 153 -16.37 -1.21 -9.07
C PRO A 153 -16.76 -0.09 -10.04
N ARG A 154 -16.19 1.11 -9.85
CA ARG A 154 -16.41 2.26 -10.74
C ARG A 154 -16.02 1.95 -12.18
N LEU A 155 -14.80 1.43 -12.39
CA LEU A 155 -14.31 1.11 -13.73
C LEU A 155 -15.15 0.00 -14.37
N LEU A 156 -15.54 -1.02 -13.60
CA LEU A 156 -16.37 -2.10 -14.10
C LEU A 156 -17.76 -1.60 -14.53
N LEU A 157 -18.40 -0.74 -13.72
CA LEU A 157 -19.69 -0.13 -14.04
C LEU A 157 -19.65 0.65 -15.36
N ILE A 158 -18.64 1.51 -15.53
CA ILE A 158 -18.47 2.31 -16.75
C ILE A 158 -18.24 1.41 -17.97
N ARG A 159 -17.46 0.34 -17.81
CA ARG A 159 -17.15 -0.60 -18.89
C ARG A 159 -18.36 -1.45 -19.28
N ILE A 160 -19.14 -1.92 -18.30
CA ILE A 160 -20.40 -2.66 -18.54
C ILE A 160 -21.42 -1.75 -19.25
N LYS A 161 -21.59 -0.50 -18.80
CA LYS A 161 -22.45 0.45 -19.51
C LYS A 161 -22.01 0.58 -20.97
N ARG A 162 -20.72 0.75 -21.23
CA ARG A 162 -20.22 0.86 -22.61
C ARG A 162 -20.54 -0.38 -23.46
N VAL A 163 -20.54 -1.58 -22.88
CA VAL A 163 -21.02 -2.78 -23.57
C VAL A 163 -22.50 -2.65 -23.93
N LEU A 164 -23.35 -2.22 -23.00
CA LEU A 164 -24.77 -2.03 -23.25
C LEU A 164 -25.02 -0.98 -24.34
N ASP A 165 -24.32 0.15 -24.28
CA ASP A 165 -24.42 1.22 -25.27
C ASP A 165 -24.08 0.69 -26.68
N VAL A 166 -22.96 -0.03 -26.85
CA VAL A 166 -22.56 -0.60 -28.15
C VAL A 166 -23.47 -1.76 -28.57
N LEU A 167 -24.02 -2.53 -27.64
CA LEU A 167 -24.91 -3.64 -27.98
C LEU A 167 -26.22 -3.14 -28.63
N THR A 168 -26.66 -1.92 -28.32
CA THR A 168 -27.84 -1.32 -28.98
C THR A 168 -27.65 -1.14 -30.49
N THR A 169 -26.41 -0.93 -30.96
CA THR A 169 -26.13 -0.77 -32.40
C THR A 169 -26.07 -2.10 -33.14
N VAL A 170 -25.99 -3.22 -32.42
CA VAL A 170 -25.93 -4.58 -33.00
C VAL A 170 -27.28 -5.28 -32.92
N ILE A 171 -28.04 -5.06 -31.84
CA ILE A 171 -29.37 -5.66 -31.61
C ILE A 171 -30.47 -4.59 -31.73
N GLU A 172 -30.37 -3.74 -32.75
CA GLU A 172 -31.30 -2.62 -32.96
C GLU A 172 -32.75 -3.11 -33.14
N SER A 173 -32.93 -4.31 -33.69
CA SER A 173 -34.24 -4.93 -33.93
C SER A 173 -35.03 -5.24 -32.65
N ASN A 174 -34.37 -5.33 -31.48
CA ASN A 174 -35.04 -5.60 -30.21
C ASN A 174 -35.44 -4.29 -29.50
N LYS A 175 -36.65 -3.81 -29.81
CA LYS A 175 -37.21 -2.59 -29.24
C LYS A 175 -37.27 -2.59 -27.70
N ALA A 176 -37.48 -3.74 -27.07
CA ALA A 176 -37.52 -3.83 -25.61
C ALA A 176 -36.14 -3.58 -24.99
N PHE A 177 -35.09 -4.16 -25.57
CA PHE A 177 -33.70 -3.95 -25.14
C PHE A 177 -33.27 -2.50 -25.34
N THR A 178 -33.51 -1.91 -26.52
CA THR A 178 -33.17 -0.51 -26.80
C THR A 178 -33.90 0.44 -25.86
N ARG A 179 -35.17 0.19 -25.53
CA ARG A 179 -35.93 0.98 -24.56
C ARG A 179 -35.37 0.87 -23.15
N PHE A 180 -34.92 -0.31 -22.73
CA PHE A 180 -34.24 -0.50 -21.44
C PHE A 180 -32.95 0.33 -21.35
N VAL A 181 -32.08 0.24 -22.37
CA VAL A 181 -30.83 1.02 -22.40
C VAL A 181 -31.13 2.52 -22.41
N PHE A 182 -32.11 2.97 -23.17
CA PHE A 182 -32.53 4.38 -23.18
C PHE A 182 -32.97 4.90 -21.79
N ILE A 183 -33.75 4.10 -21.05
CA ILE A 183 -34.16 4.46 -19.67
C ILE A 183 -32.93 4.55 -18.76
N MET A 184 -32.02 3.58 -18.84
CA MET A 184 -30.75 3.60 -18.10
C MET A 184 -29.90 4.83 -18.45
N ASP A 185 -29.85 5.21 -19.72
CA ASP A 185 -29.08 6.36 -20.22
C ASP A 185 -29.56 7.69 -19.66
N LYS A 186 -30.87 7.84 -19.47
CA LYS A 186 -31.46 9.03 -18.85
C LYS A 186 -30.89 9.31 -17.46
N PHE A 187 -30.52 8.27 -16.72
CA PHE A 187 -29.91 8.40 -15.38
C PHE A 187 -28.38 8.36 -15.42
N SER A 188 -27.80 7.51 -16.27
CA SER A 188 -26.36 7.27 -16.26
C SER A 188 -25.55 8.34 -17.00
N ASN A 189 -26.06 8.88 -18.12
CA ASN A 189 -25.35 9.88 -18.90
C ASN A 189 -25.15 11.22 -18.15
N PRO A 190 -26.11 11.72 -17.34
CA PRO A 190 -25.89 12.91 -16.52
C PRO A 190 -24.93 12.69 -15.35
N VAL A 191 -24.73 11.46 -14.89
CA VAL A 191 -24.02 11.18 -13.63
C VAL A 191 -22.60 10.67 -13.86
N LEU A 192 -22.42 9.70 -14.76
CA LEU A 192 -21.14 9.01 -14.92
C LEU A 192 -19.99 9.90 -15.42
N PRO A 193 -20.18 10.87 -16.34
CA PRO A 193 -19.12 11.79 -16.72
C PRO A 193 -18.60 12.63 -15.56
N TYR A 194 -19.51 13.13 -14.70
CA TYR A 194 -19.13 13.87 -13.49
C TYR A 194 -18.38 13.00 -12.51
N LEU A 195 -18.86 11.78 -12.27
CA LEU A 195 -18.15 10.81 -11.42
C LEU A 195 -16.77 10.44 -11.98
N ALA A 196 -16.58 10.44 -13.31
CA ALA A 196 -15.33 10.07 -13.94
C ALA A 196 -14.19 11.01 -13.54
N TRP A 197 -14.39 12.33 -13.62
CA TRP A 197 -13.36 13.31 -13.23
C TRP A 197 -13.34 13.59 -11.73
N ALA A 198 -14.51 13.68 -11.08
CA ALA A 198 -14.62 14.02 -9.66
C ALA A 198 -13.90 12.98 -8.79
N PHE A 199 -13.84 11.72 -9.23
CA PHE A 199 -13.09 10.66 -8.56
C PHE A 199 -11.60 10.97 -8.34
N TYR A 200 -10.96 11.68 -9.28
CA TYR A 200 -9.53 11.98 -9.23
C TYR A 200 -9.20 13.20 -8.35
N VAL A 201 -10.18 14.09 -8.12
CA VAL A 201 -9.99 15.34 -7.37
C VAL A 201 -9.45 15.11 -5.95
N PRO A 202 -10.05 14.25 -5.09
CA PRO A 202 -9.60 14.12 -3.71
C PRO A 202 -8.15 13.63 -3.59
N ARG A 203 -7.75 12.68 -4.45
CA ARG A 203 -6.39 12.12 -4.45
C ARG A 203 -5.38 13.14 -4.99
N LEU A 204 -5.72 13.85 -6.07
CA LEU A 204 -4.88 14.90 -6.63
C LEU A 204 -4.64 16.02 -5.62
N MET A 205 -5.72 16.58 -5.07
CA MET A 205 -5.66 17.69 -4.11
C MET A 205 -4.89 17.30 -2.85
N THR A 206 -5.07 16.07 -2.35
CA THR A 206 -4.30 15.57 -1.21
C THR A 206 -2.81 15.50 -1.53
N ASN A 207 -2.43 14.97 -2.69
CA ASN A 207 -1.02 14.85 -3.07
C ASN A 207 -0.38 16.23 -3.33
N LEU A 208 -1.09 17.15 -3.98
CA LEU A 208 -0.65 18.54 -4.17
C LEU A 208 -0.49 19.27 -2.83
N PHE A 209 -1.48 19.17 -1.94
CA PHE A 209 -1.43 19.76 -0.61
C PHE A 209 -0.23 19.23 0.20
N LEU A 210 0.02 17.91 0.15
CA LEU A 210 1.18 17.33 0.84
C LEU A 210 2.49 17.84 0.25
N CYS A 211 2.62 17.92 -1.08
CA CYS A 211 3.79 18.55 -1.71
C CYS A 211 3.96 19.98 -1.21
N PHE A 212 2.91 20.80 -1.26
CA PHE A 212 2.92 22.19 -0.80
C PHE A 212 3.36 22.32 0.67
N LYS A 213 2.72 21.57 1.59
CA LYS A 213 3.02 21.62 3.02
C LYS A 213 4.49 21.30 3.33
N HIS A 214 5.09 20.40 2.54
CA HIS A 214 6.46 19.94 2.75
C HIS A 214 7.49 20.84 2.06
N VAL A 215 7.07 21.71 1.14
CA VAL A 215 7.93 22.69 0.47
C VAL A 215 8.05 23.95 1.31
N PHE A 216 6.91 24.52 1.71
CA PHE A 216 6.89 25.78 2.45
C PHE A 216 7.04 25.54 3.96
N PRO A 217 8.12 26.07 4.59
CA PRO A 217 8.29 25.94 6.02
C PRO A 217 7.20 26.75 6.75
N GLY A 218 6.64 26.18 7.82
CA GLY A 218 5.63 26.82 8.64
C GLY A 218 5.53 26.15 10.01
N PHE A 219 4.58 26.59 10.84
CA PHE A 219 4.39 26.07 12.21
C PHE A 219 4.07 24.57 12.28
N TRP A 220 3.70 23.95 11.16
CA TRP A 220 3.40 22.52 11.05
C TRP A 220 4.63 21.63 10.77
N MET A 221 5.79 22.23 10.51
CA MET A 221 7.03 21.55 10.14
C MET A 221 7.98 21.49 11.33
N SER A 222 8.54 20.31 11.61
CA SER A 222 9.49 20.16 12.72
C SER A 222 10.90 20.61 12.31
N GLU A 223 11.75 20.92 13.28
CA GLU A 223 13.10 21.43 13.02
C GLU A 223 13.97 20.41 12.26
N GLU A 224 13.78 19.12 12.55
CA GLU A 224 14.44 18.03 11.83
C GLU A 224 14.04 18.06 10.35
N GLU A 225 12.75 18.25 10.05
CA GLU A 225 12.27 18.33 8.68
C GLU A 225 12.84 19.58 7.96
N LYS A 226 12.89 20.73 8.65
CA LYS A 226 13.44 21.98 8.10
C LYS A 226 14.92 21.83 7.74
N SER A 227 15.69 21.10 8.55
CA SER A 227 17.13 20.88 8.37
C SER A 227 17.53 20.27 7.01
N LEU A 228 16.60 19.58 6.33
CA LEU A 228 16.86 18.96 5.03
C LEU A 228 16.97 19.96 3.86
N GLY A 229 16.48 21.18 4.03
CA GLY A 229 16.37 22.17 2.96
C GLY A 229 15.18 21.93 2.01
N TRP A 230 14.59 23.02 1.51
CA TRP A 230 13.33 22.98 0.74
C TRP A 230 13.43 22.17 -0.56
N ALA A 231 14.55 22.29 -1.29
CA ALA A 231 14.74 21.61 -2.57
C ALA A 231 14.79 20.09 -2.40
N PHE A 232 15.42 19.60 -1.33
CA PHE A 232 15.45 18.18 -1.02
C PHE A 232 14.09 17.67 -0.56
N ARG A 233 13.35 18.46 0.24
CA ARG A 233 11.97 18.13 0.65
C ARG A 233 11.05 18.01 -0.57
N LEU A 234 11.10 18.98 -1.49
CA LEU A 234 10.35 18.96 -2.75
C LEU A 234 10.68 17.71 -3.57
N LYS A 235 11.98 17.47 -3.84
CA LYS A 235 12.46 16.30 -4.59
C LYS A 235 11.95 15.01 -3.96
N THR A 236 12.04 14.88 -2.63
CA THR A 236 11.61 13.69 -1.90
C THR A 236 10.10 13.46 -2.04
N GLN A 237 9.27 14.51 -1.91
CA GLN A 237 7.82 14.36 -2.05
C GLN A 237 7.40 14.07 -3.48
N LEU A 238 8.02 14.72 -4.47
CA LEU A 238 7.80 14.42 -5.89
C LEU A 238 8.20 12.98 -6.21
N LYS A 239 9.39 12.52 -5.81
CA LYS A 239 9.86 11.13 -6.03
C LYS A 239 8.84 10.10 -5.51
N ARG A 240 8.13 10.40 -4.42
CA ARG A 240 7.12 9.52 -3.82
C ARG A 240 5.75 9.58 -4.51
N ARG A 241 5.38 10.72 -5.10
CA ARG A 241 3.98 11.01 -5.51
C ARG A 241 3.82 11.24 -7.00
N TRP A 242 4.89 11.46 -7.76
CA TRP A 242 4.82 11.91 -9.14
C TRP A 242 4.00 10.98 -10.04
N PHE A 243 4.08 9.67 -9.81
CA PHE A 243 3.28 8.68 -10.51
C PHE A 243 1.76 8.84 -10.29
N GLU A 244 1.35 9.17 -9.07
CA GLU A 244 -0.06 9.40 -8.73
C GLU A 244 -0.49 10.78 -9.24
N LEU A 245 0.35 11.81 -9.03
CA LEU A 245 0.12 13.16 -9.53
C LEU A 245 -0.06 13.19 -11.05
N ALA A 246 0.83 12.53 -11.80
CA ALA A 246 0.77 12.47 -13.26
C ALA A 246 -0.51 11.77 -13.73
N ASN A 247 -0.83 10.60 -13.16
CA ASN A 247 -2.04 9.85 -13.51
C ASN A 247 -3.31 10.64 -13.17
N ASP A 248 -3.40 11.20 -11.96
CA ASP A 248 -4.58 11.95 -11.51
C ASP A 248 -4.79 13.23 -12.32
N SER A 249 -3.71 13.96 -12.63
CA SER A 249 -3.81 15.20 -13.39
C SER A 249 -4.34 14.93 -14.79
N VAL A 250 -3.76 13.94 -15.49
CA VAL A 250 -4.18 13.59 -16.86
C VAL A 250 -5.62 13.10 -16.89
N TRP A 251 -6.01 12.20 -15.98
CA TRP A 251 -7.37 11.65 -15.94
C TRP A 251 -8.43 12.63 -15.46
N LEU A 252 -8.06 13.61 -14.62
CA LEU A 252 -8.93 14.71 -14.27
C LEU A 252 -9.13 15.66 -15.46
N THR A 253 -8.05 16.12 -16.07
CA THR A 253 -8.10 17.07 -17.21
C THR A 253 -8.93 16.50 -18.35
N ILE A 254 -8.71 15.24 -18.72
CA ILE A 254 -9.52 14.62 -19.77
C ILE A 254 -10.97 14.44 -19.38
N GLY A 255 -11.25 14.07 -18.13
CA GLY A 255 -12.62 13.87 -17.71
C GLY A 255 -13.40 15.18 -17.74
N VAL A 256 -12.76 16.31 -17.41
CA VAL A 256 -13.31 17.66 -17.59
C VAL A 256 -13.51 17.99 -19.07
N ILE A 257 -12.50 17.76 -19.93
CA ILE A 257 -12.60 18.00 -21.38
C ILE A 257 -13.75 17.18 -22.00
N ASN A 258 -13.85 15.89 -21.68
CA ASN A 258 -14.90 15.01 -22.18
C ASN A 258 -16.29 15.39 -21.63
N CYS A 259 -16.36 15.94 -20.42
CA CYS A 259 -17.62 16.31 -19.79
C CYS A 259 -18.19 17.65 -20.32
N PHE A 260 -17.32 18.62 -20.63
CA PHE A 260 -17.75 19.99 -20.94
C PHE A 260 -17.42 20.47 -22.35
N ILE A 261 -16.42 19.87 -23.03
CA ILE A 261 -15.93 20.35 -24.33
C ILE A 261 -16.27 19.35 -25.44
N LEU A 262 -15.92 18.07 -25.27
CA LEU A 262 -16.14 17.03 -26.29
C LEU A 262 -17.54 16.43 -26.17
N VAL A 263 -18.55 17.27 -26.34
CA VAL A 263 -19.98 16.93 -26.29
C VAL A 263 -20.64 17.14 -27.66
N GLY A 264 -21.84 16.56 -27.84
CA GLY A 264 -22.60 16.68 -29.10
C GLY A 264 -21.82 16.14 -30.30
N ALA A 265 -21.67 16.96 -31.35
CA ALA A 265 -20.95 16.59 -32.57
C ALA A 265 -19.46 16.26 -32.34
N LEU A 266 -18.85 16.75 -31.26
CA LEU A 266 -17.46 16.47 -30.92
C LEU A 266 -17.27 15.20 -30.08
N ALA A 267 -18.36 14.55 -29.63
CA ALA A 267 -18.29 13.35 -28.80
C ALA A 267 -17.46 12.20 -29.41
N PRO A 268 -17.46 11.94 -30.74
CA PRO A 268 -16.61 10.91 -31.33
C PRO A 268 -15.10 11.15 -31.12
N VAL A 269 -14.67 12.42 -31.01
CA VAL A 269 -13.27 12.79 -30.76
C VAL A 269 -12.79 12.29 -29.39
N ALA A 270 -13.71 12.21 -28.41
CA ALA A 270 -13.39 11.72 -27.07
C ALA A 270 -12.89 10.27 -27.07
N ALA A 271 -13.29 9.44 -28.06
CA ALA A 271 -12.80 8.08 -28.19
C ALA A 271 -11.31 8.03 -28.58
N TYR A 272 -10.89 8.85 -29.54
CA TYR A 272 -9.49 8.97 -29.94
C TYR A 272 -8.61 9.48 -28.79
N LEU A 273 -9.10 10.50 -28.09
CA LEU A 273 -8.38 11.05 -26.95
C LEU A 273 -8.28 10.04 -25.80
N THR A 274 -9.32 9.23 -25.57
CA THR A 274 -9.29 8.13 -24.61
C THR A 274 -8.22 7.09 -24.97
N VAL A 275 -8.08 6.71 -26.25
CA VAL A 275 -7.03 5.79 -26.71
C VAL A 275 -5.64 6.37 -26.48
N ALA A 276 -5.43 7.65 -26.79
CA ALA A 276 -4.15 8.33 -26.51
C ALA A 276 -3.78 8.28 -25.01
N LEU A 277 -4.76 8.34 -24.11
CA LEU A 277 -4.52 8.21 -22.68
C LEU A 277 -4.23 6.80 -22.21
N TYR A 278 -4.80 5.79 -22.86
CA TYR A 278 -4.36 4.42 -22.63
C TYR A 278 -2.90 4.23 -23.05
N THR A 279 -2.43 4.92 -24.10
CA THR A 279 -1.00 4.96 -24.46
C THR A 279 -0.18 5.61 -23.34
N PHE A 280 -0.63 6.75 -22.80
CA PHE A 280 0.01 7.38 -21.65
C PHE A 280 0.06 6.44 -20.43
N ASP A 281 -1.01 5.71 -20.11
CA ASP A 281 -1.03 4.75 -19.00
C ASP A 281 -0.03 3.61 -19.21
N VAL A 282 0.12 3.09 -20.43
CA VAL A 282 1.14 2.09 -20.78
C VAL A 282 2.55 2.64 -20.56
N LEU A 283 2.83 3.86 -21.03
CA LEU A 283 4.12 4.51 -20.83
C LEU A 283 4.40 4.71 -19.34
N LEU A 284 3.42 5.21 -18.59
CA LEU A 284 3.57 5.46 -17.15
C LEU A 284 3.76 4.16 -16.36
N ALA A 285 3.04 3.09 -16.71
CA ALA A 285 3.21 1.76 -16.13
C ALA A 285 4.58 1.17 -16.48
N GLY A 286 5.03 1.32 -17.73
CA GLY A 286 6.34 0.90 -18.21
C GLY A 286 7.49 1.60 -17.49
N ILE A 287 7.43 2.93 -17.37
CA ILE A 287 8.42 3.74 -16.62
C ILE A 287 8.44 3.31 -15.15
N ARG A 288 7.27 3.08 -14.53
CA ARG A 288 7.19 2.56 -13.15
C ARG A 288 7.85 1.20 -13.02
N ALA A 289 7.54 0.28 -13.92
CA ALA A 289 8.13 -1.04 -13.93
C ALA A 289 9.65 -0.96 -14.11
N TYR A 290 10.14 -0.12 -15.03
CA TYR A 290 11.57 0.08 -15.27
C TYR A 290 12.31 0.62 -14.04
N ILE A 291 11.80 1.68 -13.41
CA ILE A 291 12.43 2.30 -12.24
C ILE A 291 12.49 1.32 -11.06
N GLU A 292 11.37 0.64 -10.78
CA GLU A 292 11.30 -0.31 -9.67
C GLU A 292 12.13 -1.58 -9.94
N MET A 293 12.13 -2.09 -11.18
CA MET A 293 12.95 -3.25 -11.57
C MET A 293 14.45 -2.92 -11.51
N SER A 294 14.85 -1.76 -12.01
CA SER A 294 16.23 -1.29 -11.96
C SER A 294 16.72 -1.18 -10.51
N ARG A 295 15.88 -0.68 -9.61
CA ARG A 295 16.18 -0.63 -8.17
C ARG A 295 16.38 -2.03 -7.58
N LEU A 296 15.49 -2.98 -7.89
CA LEU A 296 15.61 -4.36 -7.41
C LEU A 296 16.84 -5.07 -7.99
N LYS A 297 17.18 -4.81 -9.25
CA LYS A 297 18.38 -5.37 -9.90
C LYS A 297 19.65 -4.82 -9.27
N HIS A 298 19.70 -3.52 -8.99
CA HIS A 298 20.83 -2.89 -8.31
C HIS A 298 20.99 -3.41 -6.88
N LEU A 299 19.89 -3.59 -6.15
CA LEU A 299 19.94 -4.20 -4.83
C LEU A 299 20.51 -5.63 -4.89
N LYS A 300 20.04 -6.42 -5.86
CA LYS A 300 20.55 -7.78 -6.07
C LYS A 300 22.05 -7.80 -6.41
N SER A 301 22.55 -6.88 -7.23
CA SER A 301 23.99 -6.82 -7.54
C SER A 301 24.82 -6.42 -6.32
N GLN A 302 24.39 -5.44 -5.52
CA GLN A 302 25.07 -5.05 -4.28
C GLN A 302 25.21 -6.25 -3.33
N TYR A 303 24.13 -7.03 -3.14
CA TYR A 303 24.21 -8.23 -2.32
C TYR A 303 25.11 -9.31 -2.92
N ALA A 304 25.13 -9.48 -4.25
CA ALA A 304 26.03 -10.42 -4.90
C ALA A 304 27.51 -10.06 -4.67
N GLU A 305 27.86 -8.78 -4.67
CA GLU A 305 29.22 -8.30 -4.38
C GLU A 305 29.62 -8.53 -2.92
N ILE A 306 28.75 -8.19 -1.96
CA ILE A 306 29.02 -8.40 -0.52
C ILE A 306 29.20 -9.89 -0.22
N ILE A 307 28.46 -10.76 -0.90
CA ILE A 307 28.58 -12.22 -0.75
C ILE A 307 29.91 -12.73 -1.30
N LYS A 308 30.36 -12.24 -2.46
CA LYS A 308 31.69 -12.58 -2.99
C LYS A 308 32.82 -12.15 -2.05
N ALA A 309 32.61 -11.06 -1.31
CA ALA A 309 33.58 -10.52 -0.35
C ALA A 309 33.46 -11.12 1.08
N THR A 310 32.57 -12.09 1.32
CA THR A 310 32.35 -12.70 2.64
C THR A 310 32.84 -14.15 2.65
N ALA A 311 33.56 -14.55 3.71
CA ALA A 311 34.18 -15.87 3.85
C ALA A 311 33.15 -17.03 3.94
N SER A 312 33.62 -18.26 3.74
CA SER A 312 32.81 -19.46 3.54
C SER A 312 31.97 -19.95 4.74
N GLU A 313 32.21 -19.47 5.95
CA GLU A 313 31.50 -19.93 7.17
C GLU A 313 30.02 -19.51 7.23
N ASP A 314 29.61 -18.43 6.55
CA ASP A 314 28.23 -17.90 6.60
C ASP A 314 27.30 -18.41 5.48
N GLN A 315 27.70 -19.46 4.73
CA GLN A 315 26.99 -19.85 3.50
C GLN A 315 25.50 -20.18 3.70
N HIS A 316 25.09 -20.69 4.86
CA HIS A 316 23.69 -21.03 5.12
C HIS A 316 22.81 -19.78 5.32
N GLU A 317 23.26 -18.81 6.14
CA GLU A 317 22.54 -17.54 6.34
C GLU A 317 22.45 -16.74 5.03
N ILE A 318 23.55 -16.73 4.26
CA ILE A 318 23.62 -16.06 2.96
C ILE A 318 22.58 -16.67 2.00
N LYS A 319 22.47 -17.99 1.93
CA LYS A 319 21.48 -18.69 1.09
C LYS A 319 20.05 -18.39 1.52
N ALA A 320 19.77 -18.39 2.83
CA ALA A 320 18.45 -18.07 3.36
C ALA A 320 18.02 -16.62 3.06
N TYR A 321 18.92 -15.66 3.21
CA TYR A 321 18.69 -14.27 2.84
C TYR A 321 18.48 -14.10 1.32
N GLN A 322 19.29 -14.76 0.49
CA GLN A 322 19.11 -14.75 -0.96
C GLN A 322 17.76 -15.34 -1.39
N ALA A 323 17.31 -16.43 -0.76
CA ALA A 323 16.03 -17.04 -1.07
C ALA A 323 14.86 -16.10 -0.77
N SER A 324 14.88 -15.44 0.39
CA SER A 324 13.86 -14.47 0.79
C SER A 324 13.89 -13.19 -0.07
N LEU A 325 15.08 -12.68 -0.41
CA LEU A 325 15.23 -11.56 -1.35
C LEU A 325 14.71 -11.92 -2.75
N ASN A 326 15.07 -13.09 -3.29
CA ASN A 326 14.62 -13.54 -4.60
C ASN A 326 13.10 -13.77 -4.64
N ALA A 327 12.51 -14.31 -3.57
CA ALA A 327 11.05 -14.46 -3.46
C ALA A 327 10.35 -13.09 -3.51
N ARG A 328 10.87 -12.09 -2.78
CA ARG A 328 10.35 -10.72 -2.81
C ARG A 328 10.50 -10.08 -4.19
N ILE A 329 11.66 -10.20 -4.82
CA ILE A 329 11.88 -9.71 -6.19
C ILE A 329 10.89 -10.35 -7.15
N LYS A 330 10.71 -11.68 -7.10
CA LYS A 330 9.76 -12.41 -7.97
C LYS A 330 8.34 -11.87 -7.82
N TYR A 331 7.86 -11.67 -6.60
CA TYR A 331 6.55 -11.07 -6.34
C TYR A 331 6.43 -9.66 -6.96
N GLU A 332 7.44 -8.81 -6.77
CA GLU A 332 7.44 -7.46 -7.34
C GLU A 332 7.45 -7.48 -8.88
N ARG A 333 8.20 -8.40 -9.49
CA ARG A 333 8.19 -8.59 -10.96
C ARG A 333 6.81 -8.97 -11.48
N LEU A 334 6.15 -9.93 -10.83
CA LEU A 334 4.81 -10.37 -11.22
C LEU A 334 3.79 -9.23 -11.07
N ARG A 335 3.84 -8.49 -9.96
CA ARG A 335 2.95 -7.34 -9.71
C ARG A 335 3.12 -6.23 -10.75
N LEU A 336 4.37 -5.84 -11.02
CA LEU A 336 4.69 -4.80 -12.01
C LEU A 336 4.37 -5.27 -13.43
N GLY A 337 4.72 -6.51 -13.76
CA GLY A 337 4.43 -7.14 -15.05
C GLY A 337 2.93 -7.22 -15.32
N LEU A 338 2.13 -7.59 -14.31
CA LEU A 338 0.67 -7.58 -14.42
C LEU A 338 0.14 -6.17 -14.72
N SER A 339 0.66 -5.13 -14.04
CA SER A 339 0.25 -3.74 -14.29
C SER A 339 0.52 -3.30 -15.73
N VAL A 340 1.69 -3.65 -16.28
CA VAL A 340 2.05 -3.32 -17.68
C VAL A 340 1.19 -4.14 -18.65
N ALA A 341 1.06 -5.45 -18.44
CA ALA A 341 0.25 -6.31 -19.28
C ALA A 341 -1.22 -5.86 -19.32
N THR A 342 -1.82 -5.55 -18.16
CA THR A 342 -3.20 -5.06 -18.07
C THR A 342 -3.38 -3.74 -18.84
N THR A 343 -2.49 -2.77 -18.65
CA THR A 343 -2.61 -1.47 -19.33
C THR A 343 -2.41 -1.60 -20.85
N SER A 344 -1.47 -2.43 -21.29
CA SER A 344 -1.26 -2.73 -22.72
C SER A 344 -2.45 -3.45 -23.35
N SER A 345 -3.00 -4.45 -22.68
CA SER A 345 -4.21 -5.14 -23.16
C SER A 345 -5.41 -4.20 -23.21
N LEU A 346 -5.56 -3.31 -22.23
CA LEU A 346 -6.61 -2.29 -22.27
C LEU A 346 -6.44 -1.31 -23.43
N LEU A 347 -5.21 -0.89 -23.75
CA LEU A 347 -4.94 -0.07 -24.93
C LEU A 347 -5.38 -0.79 -26.21
N LEU A 348 -4.89 -2.02 -26.43
CA LEU A 348 -5.20 -2.79 -27.64
C LEU A 348 -6.70 -3.00 -27.82
N THR A 349 -7.40 -3.33 -26.74
CA THR A 349 -8.85 -3.55 -26.77
C THR A 349 -9.62 -2.25 -26.98
N MET A 350 -9.15 -1.12 -26.45
CA MET A 350 -9.76 0.19 -26.70
C MET A 350 -9.55 0.68 -28.14
N CYS A 351 -8.46 0.33 -28.81
CA CYS A 351 -8.27 0.66 -30.23
C CYS A 351 -9.40 0.08 -31.10
N LEU A 352 -9.93 -1.11 -30.75
CA LEU A 352 -11.06 -1.73 -31.46
C LEU A 352 -12.37 -0.95 -31.29
N THR A 353 -12.45 -0.08 -30.28
CA THR A 353 -13.64 0.74 -29.98
C THR A 353 -13.65 2.09 -30.72
N LEU A 354 -12.64 2.36 -31.57
CA LEU A 354 -12.57 3.60 -32.32
C LEU A 354 -13.76 3.73 -33.30
N PRO A 355 -14.34 4.94 -33.46
CA PRO A 355 -15.49 5.17 -34.34
C PRO A 355 -15.28 4.70 -35.78
N PHE A 356 -14.04 4.76 -36.29
CA PHE A 356 -13.68 4.25 -37.61
C PHE A 356 -14.05 2.78 -37.82
N PHE A 357 -13.88 1.92 -36.81
CA PHE A 357 -14.27 0.51 -36.91
C PHE A 357 -15.78 0.32 -36.90
N ALA A 358 -16.51 1.18 -36.19
CA ALA A 358 -17.98 1.14 -36.18
C ALA A 358 -18.57 1.42 -37.56
N ALA A 359 -17.93 2.31 -38.35
CA ALA A 359 -18.34 2.61 -39.72
C ALA A 359 -18.14 1.42 -40.69
N ILE A 360 -17.18 0.54 -40.40
CA ILE A 360 -16.91 -0.66 -41.22
C ILE A 360 -17.81 -1.82 -40.79
N ASN A 361 -17.82 -2.13 -39.50
CA ASN A 361 -18.64 -3.21 -38.94
C ASN A 361 -18.89 -2.97 -37.44
N PRO A 362 -20.17 -2.81 -37.01
CA PRO A 362 -20.50 -2.53 -35.60
C PRO A 362 -20.14 -3.67 -34.63
N VAL A 363 -19.87 -4.88 -35.13
CA VAL A 363 -19.41 -6.02 -34.31
C VAL A 363 -17.97 -5.81 -33.80
N ILE A 364 -17.11 -5.06 -34.51
CA ILE A 364 -15.72 -4.84 -34.09
C ILE A 364 -15.65 -4.04 -32.78
N PRO A 365 -16.33 -2.87 -32.64
CA PRO A 365 -16.43 -2.18 -31.36
C PRO A 365 -17.03 -3.05 -30.25
N LEU A 366 -18.02 -3.89 -30.56
CA LEU A 366 -18.65 -4.79 -29.59
C LEU A 366 -17.63 -5.78 -29.01
N ILE A 367 -16.81 -6.41 -29.86
CA ILE A 367 -15.72 -7.28 -29.43
C ILE A 367 -14.74 -6.49 -28.54
N GLY A 368 -14.37 -5.28 -28.94
CA GLY A 368 -13.49 -4.41 -28.17
C GLY A 368 -13.99 -4.15 -26.74
N VAL A 369 -15.24 -3.73 -26.58
CA VAL A 369 -15.82 -3.40 -25.25
C VAL A 369 -16.00 -4.65 -24.37
N ILE A 370 -16.32 -5.80 -24.95
CA ILE A 370 -16.39 -7.08 -24.23
C ILE A 370 -15.00 -7.48 -23.73
N LEU A 371 -13.98 -7.37 -24.58
CA LEU A 371 -12.60 -7.66 -24.20
C LEU A 371 -12.09 -6.71 -23.11
N VAL A 372 -12.46 -5.43 -23.14
CA VAL A 372 -12.15 -4.47 -22.06
C VAL A 372 -12.70 -4.95 -20.72
N VAL A 373 -13.96 -5.42 -20.68
CA VAL A 373 -14.57 -5.98 -19.45
C VAL A 373 -13.83 -7.25 -19.01
N ALA A 374 -13.57 -8.18 -19.94
CA ALA A 374 -12.88 -9.43 -19.66
C ALA A 374 -11.47 -9.20 -19.08
N VAL A 375 -10.66 -8.34 -19.72
CA VAL A 375 -9.32 -7.95 -19.24
C VAL A 375 -9.41 -7.36 -17.84
N SER A 376 -10.44 -6.55 -17.55
CA SER A 376 -10.64 -5.93 -16.24
C SER A 376 -10.91 -6.95 -15.12
N ILE A 377 -11.74 -7.95 -15.40
CA ILE A 377 -12.08 -9.02 -14.47
C ILE A 377 -10.86 -9.91 -14.23
N VAL A 378 -10.21 -10.37 -15.31
CA VAL A 378 -9.00 -11.21 -15.23
C VAL A 378 -7.90 -10.51 -14.46
N SER A 379 -7.65 -9.22 -14.74
CA SER A 379 -6.62 -8.44 -14.05
C SER A 379 -6.89 -8.32 -12.55
N TYR A 380 -8.15 -8.15 -12.15
CA TYR A 380 -8.54 -8.12 -10.75
C TYR A 380 -8.35 -9.49 -10.08
N ALA A 381 -8.79 -10.56 -10.73
CA ALA A 381 -8.63 -11.92 -10.23
C ALA A 381 -7.14 -12.30 -10.07
N LEU A 382 -6.31 -12.00 -11.07
CA LEU A 382 -4.85 -12.21 -11.00
C LEU A 382 -4.20 -11.35 -9.91
N GLY A 383 -4.63 -10.10 -9.75
CA GLY A 383 -4.17 -9.23 -8.67
C GLY A 383 -4.45 -9.84 -7.29
N LYS A 384 -5.68 -10.34 -7.07
CA LYS A 384 -6.08 -11.04 -5.84
C LYS A 384 -5.37 -12.36 -5.63
N TYR A 385 -5.11 -13.09 -6.71
CA TYR A 385 -4.35 -14.33 -6.67
C TYR A 385 -2.89 -14.05 -6.27
N PHE A 386 -2.23 -13.05 -6.87
CA PHE A 386 -0.86 -12.67 -6.54
C PHE A 386 -0.72 -12.07 -5.14
N GLU A 387 -1.73 -11.39 -4.60
CA GLU A 387 -1.74 -10.95 -3.20
C GLU A 387 -1.53 -12.12 -2.21
N ARG A 388 -1.90 -13.35 -2.58
CA ARG A 388 -1.67 -14.56 -1.75
C ARG A 388 -0.20 -15.02 -1.75
N TYR A 389 0.57 -14.69 -2.79
CA TYR A 389 2.00 -15.03 -2.90
C TYR A 389 2.91 -13.95 -2.32
N LYS A 390 2.35 -12.89 -1.75
CA LYS A 390 3.12 -11.87 -1.06
C LYS A 390 3.90 -12.54 0.10
N PRO A 391 5.24 -12.39 0.17
CA PRO A 391 6.02 -12.94 1.28
C PRO A 391 5.45 -12.50 2.63
N ASP A 392 5.42 -13.42 3.60
CA ASP A 392 4.75 -13.20 4.88
C ASP A 392 5.55 -12.23 5.76
N ASP A 393 5.24 -10.94 5.61
CA ASP A 393 5.82 -9.85 6.38
C ASP A 393 5.08 -9.64 7.73
N LYS A 394 4.19 -10.55 8.17
CA LYS A 394 3.33 -10.36 9.36
C LYS A 394 3.80 -11.21 10.55
N ILE A 395 4.68 -10.66 11.37
CA ILE A 395 5.03 -11.24 12.68
C ILE A 395 3.81 -11.26 13.62
N SER A 396 2.85 -10.35 13.43
CA SER A 396 1.59 -10.31 14.18
C SER A 396 0.68 -11.55 13.98
N ALA A 397 0.91 -12.36 12.94
CA ALA A 397 0.22 -13.64 12.76
C ALA A 397 0.47 -14.62 13.92
N PHE A 398 1.58 -14.45 14.66
CA PHE A 398 1.92 -15.27 15.82
C PHE A 398 1.28 -14.81 17.13
N LYS A 399 0.88 -13.54 17.23
CA LYS A 399 0.10 -13.09 18.40
C LYS A 399 -1.24 -13.82 18.49
N LYS A 400 -1.78 -14.26 17.34
CA LYS A 400 -3.00 -15.10 17.24
C LYS A 400 -2.76 -16.60 17.44
N SER A 401 -1.52 -17.11 17.37
CA SER A 401 -1.30 -18.56 17.56
C SER A 401 -1.47 -19.00 19.02
N LYS A 402 -1.42 -18.07 19.99
CA LYS A 402 -1.81 -18.33 21.39
C LYS A 402 -3.33 -18.50 21.59
N GLU A 403 -4.17 -18.08 20.64
CA GLU A 403 -5.61 -18.35 20.68
C GLU A 403 -6.00 -19.64 19.97
N VAL A 404 -5.09 -20.28 19.22
CA VAL A 404 -5.35 -21.58 18.57
C VAL A 404 -5.49 -22.72 19.59
N GLY A 405 -5.04 -22.52 20.84
CA GLY A 405 -5.38 -23.38 21.98
C GLY A 405 -6.85 -23.30 22.45
N ARG A 406 -7.66 -22.35 21.93
CA ARG A 406 -9.10 -22.22 22.21
C ARG A 406 -10.00 -22.44 20.99
N VAL A 407 -9.44 -22.67 19.80
CA VAL A 407 -10.20 -22.94 18.57
C VAL A 407 -10.67 -24.42 18.49
N SER A 408 -10.16 -25.30 19.35
CA SER A 408 -10.66 -26.68 19.47
C SER A 408 -12.05 -26.81 20.13
N GLN A 409 -12.69 -25.71 20.54
CA GLN A 409 -14.03 -25.72 21.17
C GLN A 409 -15.13 -25.05 20.34
N LYS A 410 -14.86 -24.64 19.09
CA LYS A 410 -15.89 -24.07 18.19
C LYS A 410 -15.83 -24.67 16.79
N GLY A 411 -15.72 -26.00 16.72
CA GLY A 411 -15.97 -26.77 15.50
C GLY A 411 -17.37 -27.39 15.56
N ILE A 412 -18.02 -27.50 14.41
CA ILE A 412 -19.38 -28.06 14.19
C ILE A 412 -19.53 -29.54 14.64
N PHE A 413 -18.45 -30.17 15.13
CA PHE A 413 -18.41 -31.52 15.70
C PHE A 413 -17.95 -31.56 17.18
N ALA A 414 -18.06 -30.46 17.93
CA ALA A 414 -17.82 -30.49 19.38
C ALA A 414 -18.87 -31.40 20.06
N ARG A 415 -18.39 -32.44 20.76
CA ARG A 415 -19.22 -33.39 21.53
C ARG A 415 -20.17 -32.63 22.46
N SER A 416 -21.47 -32.89 22.32
CA SER A 416 -22.51 -32.43 23.24
C SER A 416 -22.21 -32.91 24.67
N PRO A 417 -22.15 -32.03 25.68
CA PRO A 417 -22.18 -32.47 27.06
C PRO A 417 -23.57 -33.01 27.37
N LYS A 418 -23.66 -34.31 27.68
CA LYS A 418 -24.84 -34.95 28.26
C LYS A 418 -25.23 -34.28 29.59
N HIS A 419 -26.54 -34.18 29.83
CA HIS A 419 -27.31 -33.96 31.07
C HIS A 419 -26.55 -34.07 32.41
N GLN A 420 -26.82 -33.36 33.52
CA GLN A 420 -27.91 -32.52 34.10
C GLN A 420 -27.37 -32.06 35.51
N PRO A 421 -28.10 -31.39 36.44
CA PRO A 421 -29.37 -30.67 36.36
C PRO A 421 -29.35 -29.25 37.00
N LEU A 422 -30.50 -28.60 36.86
CA LEU A 422 -31.01 -27.37 37.48
C LEU A 422 -30.77 -27.24 38.99
N LEU A 423 -30.45 -26.01 39.43
CA LEU A 423 -30.99 -25.42 40.66
C LEU A 423 -31.15 -23.91 40.47
N ARG A 424 -32.41 -23.46 40.57
CA ARG A 424 -32.83 -22.05 40.75
C ARG A 424 -32.48 -21.61 42.17
N SER A 425 -32.15 -20.33 42.35
CA SER A 425 -32.87 -19.47 43.30
C SER A 425 -32.65 -17.99 42.98
N HIS A 426 -33.74 -17.23 43.17
CA HIS A 426 -33.90 -15.79 43.01
C HIS A 426 -33.30 -14.99 44.17
N SER A 427 -32.89 -13.74 43.91
CA SER A 427 -33.50 -12.50 44.48
C SER A 427 -32.92 -11.29 43.71
N GLU A 428 -33.70 -10.53 42.95
CA GLU A 428 -34.44 -9.32 43.39
C GLU A 428 -33.57 -8.27 44.08
N ASN A 429 -33.23 -7.21 43.34
CA ASN A 429 -33.48 -5.78 43.66
C ASN A 429 -32.55 -4.87 42.83
N ASP A 430 -33.10 -4.25 41.80
CA ASP A 430 -33.35 -2.79 41.79
C ASP A 430 -33.53 -2.27 40.37
N LEU A 431 -34.66 -1.59 40.22
CA LEU A 431 -35.27 -1.08 39.00
C LEU A 431 -35.29 0.45 39.12
N LYS A 432 -35.16 1.13 37.97
CA LYS A 432 -35.41 2.57 37.71
C LYS A 432 -34.19 3.48 37.95
N THR A 433 -33.87 4.44 37.08
CA THR A 433 -34.80 5.32 36.35
C THR A 433 -34.17 5.90 35.08
N GLU A 434 -35.01 6.02 34.07
CA GLU A 434 -34.90 6.77 32.83
C GLU A 434 -35.46 8.19 33.07
N LYS A 435 -34.69 9.27 32.82
CA LYS A 435 -35.15 10.60 32.35
C LYS A 435 -34.03 11.65 32.33
N ASP A 436 -34.08 12.48 31.28
CA ASP A 436 -33.45 13.79 30.98
C ASP A 436 -32.74 13.72 29.61
N ILE A 437 -33.44 13.83 28.46
CA ILE A 437 -34.03 15.05 27.84
C ILE A 437 -33.05 16.23 27.93
N GLU A 438 -32.22 16.44 26.91
CA GLU A 438 -32.44 17.36 25.77
C GLU A 438 -32.23 18.83 26.16
N VAL A 439 -31.34 19.53 25.42
CA VAL A 439 -31.37 20.97 25.03
C VAL A 439 -29.94 21.41 24.62
N ARG A 440 -29.80 21.68 23.30
CA ARG A 440 -29.30 22.93 22.66
C ARG A 440 -27.90 23.43 23.09
N TRP A 441 -26.94 23.70 22.21
CA TRP A 441 -26.98 24.72 21.14
C TRP A 441 -25.89 24.49 20.07
N GLY A 442 -26.24 24.78 18.82
CA GLY A 442 -25.29 25.20 17.78
C GLY A 442 -25.23 26.74 17.66
N MET A 443 -24.42 27.20 16.68
CA MET A 443 -24.01 28.57 16.27
C MET A 443 -22.48 28.68 16.45
N GLU A 444 -21.64 28.95 15.44
CA GLU A 444 -21.75 29.41 14.04
C GLU A 444 -20.70 28.72 13.16
#